data_AF-A0A1W2GLA5-F1
#
_entry.id   AF-A0A1W2GLA5-F1
#
_cell.length_a   1.000
_cell.length_b   1.000
_cell.length_c   1.000
_cell.angle_alpha   90.00
_cell.angle_beta   90.00
_cell.angle_gamma   90.00
#
_symmetry.space_group_name_H-M   'P 1'
#
loop_
_entity.id
_entity.type
_entity.pdbx_description
1 polymer ?
#
loop_
_entity_poly.entity_id
_entity_poly.type
_entity_poly.pdbx_seq_one_letter_code
_entity_poly.pdbx_strand_id
1 'polypeptide(L)'
;MKGWKILAWVLVILFINKSVIISLWQESHAYHIESCDEFSQVENASVIHQRAWKDLKYHADYCLSYEMDEATSKRASLFKNKISNPKAYSYPEFWGKVYRQLAEADQPYMKKVVDSLDHISKVDSLSYAAFAHAVVKMIQDIPYQYILSEACTSDYSDHPCYGNQRYGITSPVEFLYTLKGDCDSRTVLIYAILRHFNYDPVVLISKEYRHSMLALNIPAAGEYLTIAGEKYYFWETTATGWEPGIIPPGMDNKKYWDIALKHEL
;
A
#
# COMPACT_ATOMS: atom_id res chain seq x y z
N MET A 1 -64.37 -36.29 33.61
CA MET A 1 -65.75 -36.29 33.08
C MET A 1 -66.12 -34.87 32.68
N LYS A 2 -66.46 -34.68 31.39
CA LYS A 2 -67.24 -33.58 30.78
C LYS A 2 -66.73 -32.14 31.05
N GLY A 3 -66.53 -31.27 30.07
CA GLY A 3 -67.15 -31.16 28.76
C GLY A 3 -67.33 -29.66 28.48
N TRP A 4 -66.81 -29.25 27.34
CA TRP A 4 -66.86 -27.93 26.68
C TRP A 4 -68.27 -27.30 26.65
N LYS A 5 -68.37 -25.96 26.64
CA LYS A 5 -69.11 -25.10 25.67
C LYS A 5 -69.02 -23.61 26.10
N ILE A 6 -68.40 -22.67 25.38
CA ILE A 6 -68.78 -21.87 24.18
C ILE A 6 -68.95 -20.36 24.55
N LEU A 7 -68.18 -19.53 23.82
CA LEU A 7 -68.26 -18.11 23.42
C LEU A 7 -69.18 -17.11 24.15
N ALA A 8 -68.64 -15.90 24.40
CA ALA A 8 -69.08 -14.66 23.75
C ALA A 8 -68.05 -13.52 23.91
N TRP A 9 -67.83 -12.78 22.83
CA TRP A 9 -66.88 -11.68 22.64
C TRP A 9 -67.36 -10.36 23.26
N VAL A 10 -66.45 -9.58 23.85
CA VAL A 10 -66.57 -8.10 23.89
C VAL A 10 -65.20 -7.48 23.65
N LEU A 11 -65.18 -6.55 22.69
CA LEU A 11 -64.05 -5.75 22.20
C LEU A 11 -63.31 -4.98 23.30
N VAL A 12 -61.97 -5.02 23.27
CA VAL A 12 -61.11 -4.01 23.91
C VAL A 12 -60.44 -3.20 22.81
N ILE A 13 -60.87 -1.95 22.66
CA ILE A 13 -60.26 -0.97 21.77
C ILE A 13 -59.02 -0.38 22.44
N LEU A 14 -57.97 -0.30 21.63
CA LEU A 14 -56.61 0.16 21.89
C LEU A 14 -56.53 1.56 22.54
N PHE A 15 -55.71 1.66 23.59
CA PHE A 15 -54.96 2.88 23.87
C PHE A 15 -53.46 2.55 23.75
N ILE A 16 -52.89 2.90 22.59
CA ILE A 16 -51.44 2.89 22.37
C ILE A 16 -50.88 4.07 23.18
N ASN A 17 -50.23 3.77 24.30
CA ASN A 17 -49.39 4.76 24.96
C ASN A 17 -48.13 4.93 24.09
N LYS A 18 -47.98 6.14 23.53
CA LYS A 18 -46.79 6.61 22.80
C LYS A 18 -45.61 6.69 23.78
N SER A 19 -45.02 5.56 24.12
CA SER A 19 -43.71 5.48 24.74
C SER A 19 -42.72 5.04 23.66
N VAL A 20 -42.41 6.01 22.80
CA VAL A 20 -41.10 6.25 22.18
C VAL A 20 -40.12 5.08 22.30
N ILE A 21 -40.16 4.17 21.32
CA ILE A 21 -39.02 3.33 20.99
C ILE A 21 -38.09 4.23 20.16
N ILE A 22 -37.16 4.92 20.81
CA ILE A 22 -36.02 5.49 20.11
C ILE A 22 -35.15 4.29 19.70
N SER A 23 -35.29 3.90 18.45
CA SER A 23 -34.28 3.09 17.77
C SER A 23 -32.96 3.86 17.82
N LEU A 24 -32.00 3.36 18.59
CA LEU A 24 -30.60 3.74 18.50
C LEU A 24 -30.04 3.21 17.17
N TRP A 25 -30.45 3.83 16.06
CA TRP A 25 -29.59 3.93 14.89
C TRP A 25 -28.64 5.07 15.19
N GLN A 26 -27.53 4.73 15.86
CA GLN A 26 -26.39 5.62 15.86
C GLN A 26 -25.78 5.47 14.47
N GLU A 27 -26.29 6.28 13.52
CA GLU A 27 -25.54 6.59 12.32
C GLU A 27 -24.16 7.05 12.79
N SER A 28 -23.15 6.22 12.54
CA SER A 28 -21.77 6.61 12.67
C SER A 28 -21.58 7.79 11.73
N HIS A 29 -21.73 8.99 12.25
CA HIS A 29 -21.24 10.19 11.62
C HIS A 29 -19.72 10.10 11.73
N ALA A 30 -19.12 9.24 10.89
CA ALA A 30 -17.74 9.37 10.52
C ALA A 30 -17.61 10.82 10.06
N TYR A 31 -16.89 11.60 10.83
CA TYR A 31 -16.53 12.96 10.46
C TYR A 31 -15.77 12.79 9.15
N HIS A 32 -16.44 13.03 8.01
CA HIS A 32 -15.82 13.00 6.71
C HIS A 32 -14.69 14.02 6.77
N ILE A 33 -13.44 13.54 6.88
CA ILE A 33 -12.29 14.39 6.59
C ILE A 33 -12.50 14.78 5.13
N GLU A 34 -12.70 16.08 4.92
CA GLU A 34 -12.87 16.68 3.61
C GLU A 34 -11.66 16.25 2.77
N SER A 35 -11.93 15.64 1.61
CA SER A 35 -10.88 15.24 0.67
C SER A 35 -9.96 16.43 0.44
N CYS A 36 -8.67 16.26 0.69
CA CYS A 36 -7.73 17.35 0.51
C CYS A 36 -7.32 17.46 -0.97
N ASP A 37 -7.11 18.69 -1.45
CA ASP A 37 -6.64 18.90 -2.82
C ASP A 37 -5.25 18.30 -3.00
N GLU A 38 -5.05 17.50 -4.03
CA GLU A 38 -3.74 16.94 -4.33
C GLU A 38 -2.84 17.97 -5.00
N PHE A 39 -1.61 18.10 -4.51
CA PHE A 39 -0.60 18.94 -5.14
C PHE A 39 0.82 18.44 -4.89
N SER A 40 1.73 18.88 -5.75
CA SER A 40 3.18 18.77 -5.55
C SER A 40 3.79 20.13 -5.83
N GLN A 41 4.31 20.78 -4.81
CA GLN A 41 4.83 22.15 -4.90
C GLN A 41 6.28 22.19 -4.46
N VAL A 42 7.13 22.80 -5.28
CA VAL A 42 8.54 23.03 -4.94
C VAL A 42 8.65 24.32 -4.14
N GLU A 43 9.24 24.22 -2.95
CA GLU A 43 9.50 25.36 -2.05
C GLU A 43 10.90 25.25 -1.47
N ASN A 44 11.72 26.29 -1.58
CA ASN A 44 13.04 26.41 -0.91
C ASN A 44 13.92 25.13 -0.94
N ALA A 45 14.14 24.56 -2.13
CA ALA A 45 14.93 23.33 -2.33
C ALA A 45 14.33 22.07 -1.67
N SER A 46 13.02 22.07 -1.45
CA SER A 46 12.21 20.92 -1.08
C SER A 46 11.01 20.81 -2.01
N VAL A 47 10.34 19.66 -1.96
CA VAL A 47 9.01 19.46 -2.54
C VAL A 47 8.04 19.08 -1.42
N ILE A 48 6.87 19.70 -1.40
CA ILE A 48 5.75 19.33 -0.55
C ILE A 48 4.75 18.57 -1.41
N HIS A 49 4.44 17.35 -0.99
CA HIS A 49 3.37 16.55 -1.57
C HIS A 49 2.19 16.57 -0.63
N GLN A 50 1.00 16.89 -1.15
CA GLN A 50 -0.28 16.60 -0.51
C GLN A 50 -0.98 15.57 -1.36
N ARG A 51 -1.37 14.46 -0.73
CA ARG A 51 -1.89 13.25 -1.40
C ARG A 51 -3.21 12.87 -0.78
N ALA A 52 -4.16 12.51 -1.61
CA ALA A 52 -5.47 12.03 -1.21
C ALA A 52 -5.78 10.76 -1.99
N TRP A 53 -6.19 9.70 -1.30
CA TRP A 53 -6.52 8.43 -1.95
C TRP A 53 -7.66 7.74 -1.24
N LYS A 54 -8.28 6.79 -1.94
CA LYS A 54 -9.43 6.05 -1.46
C LYS A 54 -9.08 4.61 -1.13
N ASP A 55 -9.68 4.11 -0.07
CA ASP A 55 -9.69 2.70 0.28
C ASP A 55 -11.12 2.18 0.24
N LEU A 56 -11.49 1.64 -0.92
CA LEU A 56 -12.84 1.16 -1.19
C LEU A 56 -13.22 -0.04 -0.31
N LYS A 57 -12.25 -0.82 0.19
CA LYS A 57 -12.52 -1.98 1.05
C LYS A 57 -12.98 -1.54 2.44
N TYR A 58 -12.41 -0.46 2.96
CA TYR A 58 -12.74 0.09 4.26
C TYR A 58 -13.69 1.29 4.19
N HIS A 59 -14.14 1.67 2.99
CA HIS A 59 -14.97 2.84 2.74
C HIS A 59 -14.37 4.13 3.35
N ALA A 60 -13.05 4.28 3.21
CA ALA A 60 -12.29 5.38 3.80
C ALA A 60 -11.65 6.23 2.71
N ASP A 61 -11.61 7.54 2.96
CA ASP A 61 -10.85 8.52 2.18
C ASP A 61 -9.72 9.03 3.09
N TYR A 62 -8.49 8.96 2.62
CA TYR A 62 -7.31 9.38 3.37
C TYR A 62 -6.67 10.59 2.74
N CYS A 63 -6.01 11.40 3.57
CA CYS A 63 -5.15 12.49 3.13
C CYS A 63 -3.91 12.58 4.01
N LEU A 64 -2.75 12.85 3.40
CA LEU A 64 -1.60 13.35 4.13
C LEU A 64 -0.82 14.39 3.34
N SER A 65 0.07 15.09 4.05
CA SER A 65 1.13 15.87 3.46
C SER A 65 2.49 15.47 4.03
N TYR A 66 3.52 15.54 3.19
CA TYR A 66 4.91 15.39 3.59
C TYR A 66 5.82 16.20 2.68
N GLU A 67 6.93 16.65 3.25
CA GLU A 67 7.98 17.38 2.54
C GLU A 67 9.18 16.46 2.30
N MET A 68 9.83 16.57 1.14
CA MET A 68 11.08 15.90 0.81
C MET A 68 12.13 16.92 0.38
N ASP A 69 13.30 16.90 1.03
CA ASP A 69 14.38 17.83 0.71
C ASP A 69 15.15 17.37 -0.55
N GLU A 70 15.44 18.29 -1.48
CA GLU A 70 16.16 18.00 -2.71
C GLU A 70 17.57 17.45 -2.43
N ALA A 71 18.25 17.98 -1.41
CA ALA A 71 19.56 17.51 -0.99
C ALA A 71 19.54 16.03 -0.54
N THR A 72 18.44 15.62 0.09
CA THR A 72 18.22 14.25 0.56
C THR A 72 17.94 13.32 -0.62
N SER A 73 17.12 13.74 -1.59
CA SER A 73 16.91 12.99 -2.84
C SER A 73 18.20 12.86 -3.67
N LYS A 74 18.98 13.94 -3.80
CA LYS A 74 20.31 13.89 -4.45
C LYS A 74 21.25 12.90 -3.75
N ARG A 75 21.25 12.85 -2.42
CA ARG A 75 22.05 11.89 -1.64
C ARG A 75 21.61 10.45 -1.92
N ALA A 76 20.31 10.16 -1.91
CA ALA A 76 19.78 8.84 -2.23
C ALA A 76 20.17 8.40 -3.65
N SER A 77 20.04 9.30 -4.63
CA SER A 77 20.46 9.05 -6.00
C SER A 77 21.97 8.77 -6.12
N LEU A 78 22.80 9.56 -5.44
CA LEU A 78 24.25 9.34 -5.40
C LEU A 78 24.62 8.01 -4.73
N PHE A 79 23.90 7.60 -3.68
CA PHE A 79 24.09 6.30 -3.04
C PHE A 79 23.71 5.17 -3.98
N LYS A 80 22.50 5.18 -4.55
CA LYS A 80 22.03 4.22 -5.55
C LYS A 80 23.05 4.04 -6.66
N ASN A 81 23.53 5.14 -7.22
CA ASN A 81 24.50 5.13 -8.34
C ASN A 81 25.87 4.57 -7.97
N LYS A 82 26.23 4.54 -6.69
CA LYS A 82 27.49 3.98 -6.16
C LYS A 82 27.36 2.52 -5.73
N ILE A 83 26.16 1.95 -5.68
CA ILE A 83 25.98 0.52 -5.38
C ILE A 83 26.72 -0.29 -6.44
N SER A 84 27.74 -1.03 -6.01
CA SER A 84 28.43 -1.98 -6.87
C SER A 84 27.50 -3.16 -7.15
N ASN A 85 27.64 -3.76 -8.34
CA ASN A 85 26.86 -4.94 -8.69
C ASN A 85 27.11 -6.03 -7.63
N PRO A 86 26.08 -6.42 -6.86
CA PRO A 86 26.29 -7.38 -5.78
C PRO A 86 26.76 -8.71 -6.35
N LYS A 87 27.73 -9.35 -5.68
CA LYS A 87 28.04 -10.76 -5.95
C LYS A 87 26.82 -11.58 -5.56
N ALA A 88 26.20 -12.26 -6.52
CA ALA A 88 25.01 -13.06 -6.32
C ALA A 88 25.04 -14.30 -7.21
N TYR A 89 24.48 -15.41 -6.73
CA TYR A 89 24.42 -16.70 -7.42
C TYR A 89 23.09 -16.91 -8.15
N SER A 90 22.10 -16.04 -7.92
CA SER A 90 20.78 -16.12 -8.52
C SER A 90 20.17 -14.73 -8.77
N TYR A 91 19.16 -14.68 -9.64
CA TYR A 91 18.40 -13.46 -9.94
C TYR A 91 17.70 -12.87 -8.70
N PRO A 92 17.01 -13.67 -7.84
CA PRO A 92 16.42 -13.16 -6.60
C PRO A 92 17.44 -12.66 -5.59
N GLU A 93 18.59 -13.33 -5.46
CA GLU A 93 19.66 -12.90 -4.56
C GLU A 93 20.27 -11.56 -4.99
N PHE A 94 20.46 -11.35 -6.30
CA PHE A 94 20.96 -10.09 -6.84
C PHE A 94 20.03 -8.93 -6.46
N TRP A 95 18.75 -9.05 -6.80
CA TRP A 95 17.75 -8.02 -6.54
C TRP A 95 17.48 -7.83 -5.06
N GLY A 96 17.46 -8.91 -4.28
CA GLY A 96 17.35 -8.86 -2.83
C GLY A 96 18.44 -8.00 -2.18
N LYS A 97 19.69 -8.10 -2.65
CA LYS A 97 20.80 -7.28 -2.18
C LYS A 97 20.63 -5.81 -2.58
N VAL A 98 20.24 -5.53 -3.82
CA VAL A 98 19.98 -4.16 -4.28
C VAL A 98 18.84 -3.53 -3.49
N TYR A 99 17.68 -4.18 -3.42
CA TYR A 99 16.50 -3.68 -2.72
C TYR A 99 16.74 -3.46 -1.23
N ARG A 100 17.45 -4.38 -0.56
CA ARG A 100 17.83 -4.22 0.86
C ARG A 100 18.70 -2.98 1.06
N GLN A 101 19.75 -2.80 0.25
CA GLN A 101 20.64 -1.65 0.35
C GLN A 101 19.90 -0.33 0.15
N LEU A 102 18.97 -0.27 -0.81
CA LEU A 102 18.15 0.92 -1.04
C LEU A 102 17.21 1.19 0.14
N ALA A 103 16.46 0.19 0.58
CA ALA A 103 15.50 0.34 1.68
C ALA A 103 16.18 0.74 3.00
N GLU A 104 17.31 0.13 3.34
CA GLU A 104 18.05 0.40 4.58
C GLU A 104 18.73 1.78 4.56
N ALA A 105 19.34 2.17 3.43
CA ALA A 105 20.02 3.47 3.31
C ALA A 105 19.04 4.65 3.37
N ASP A 106 17.83 4.46 2.85
CA ASP A 106 16.82 5.51 2.76
C ASP A 106 15.94 5.64 4.01
N GLN A 107 15.84 4.59 4.83
CA GLN A 107 14.95 4.55 5.99
C GLN A 107 15.03 5.80 6.90
N PRO A 108 16.23 6.32 7.27
CA PRO A 108 16.32 7.48 8.17
C PRO A 108 15.72 8.77 7.58
N TYR A 109 15.56 8.83 6.27
CA TYR A 109 15.10 10.01 5.53
C TYR A 109 13.61 9.97 5.21
N MET A 110 12.92 8.89 5.58
CA MET A 110 11.48 8.72 5.33
C MET A 110 10.60 9.21 6.50
N LYS A 111 11.20 9.83 7.53
CA LYS A 111 10.50 10.19 8.77
C LYS A 111 9.24 11.02 8.53
N LYS A 112 9.29 12.03 7.65
CA LYS A 112 8.16 12.94 7.40
C LYS A 112 6.92 12.20 6.86
N VAL A 113 7.07 11.31 5.87
CA VAL A 113 5.94 10.52 5.34
C VAL A 113 5.45 9.48 6.35
N VAL A 114 6.37 8.86 7.10
CA VAL A 114 6.04 7.88 8.12
C VAL A 114 5.27 8.52 9.28
N ASP A 115 5.70 9.69 9.78
CA ASP A 115 4.98 10.42 10.82
C ASP A 115 3.55 10.78 10.37
N SER A 116 3.37 11.19 9.11
CA SER A 116 2.04 11.51 8.57
C SER A 116 1.15 10.26 8.45
N LEU A 117 1.70 9.11 8.08
CA LEU A 117 0.97 7.83 8.07
C LEU A 117 0.61 7.37 9.50
N ASP A 118 1.52 7.50 10.45
CA ASP A 118 1.27 7.22 11.87
C ASP A 118 0.16 8.10 12.43
N HIS A 119 0.10 9.37 12.01
CA HIS A 119 -0.98 10.28 12.38
C HIS A 119 -2.34 9.79 11.87
N ILE A 120 -2.47 9.44 10.59
CA ILE A 120 -3.71 8.85 10.03
C ILE A 120 -4.11 7.61 10.83
N SER A 121 -3.17 6.69 11.05
CA SER A 121 -3.43 5.44 11.78
C SER A 121 -4.05 5.67 13.15
N LYS A 122 -3.57 6.69 13.87
CA LYS A 122 -4.04 7.04 15.22
C LYS A 122 -5.35 7.80 15.22
N VAL A 123 -5.52 8.79 14.34
CA VAL A 123 -6.73 9.61 14.26
C VAL A 123 -7.92 8.76 13.84
N ASP A 124 -7.74 7.91 12.84
CA ASP A 124 -8.81 7.06 12.31
C ASP A 124 -8.92 5.73 13.07
N SER A 125 -8.05 5.50 14.07
CA SER A 125 -7.99 4.27 14.86
C SER A 125 -7.91 3.00 14.00
N LEU A 126 -7.04 3.03 12.98
CA LEU A 126 -6.95 1.97 11.99
C LEU A 126 -6.50 0.65 12.62
N SER A 127 -7.18 -0.44 12.24
CA SER A 127 -6.72 -1.78 12.56
C SER A 127 -5.41 -2.11 11.85
N TYR A 128 -4.69 -3.13 12.33
CA TYR A 128 -3.46 -3.61 11.67
C TYR A 128 -3.67 -3.93 10.17
N ALA A 129 -4.80 -4.51 9.80
CA ALA A 129 -5.10 -4.76 8.38
C ALA A 129 -5.49 -3.47 7.64
N ALA A 130 -6.29 -2.58 8.24
CA ALA A 130 -6.71 -1.33 7.61
C ALA A 130 -5.53 -0.39 7.34
N PHE A 131 -4.57 -0.29 8.27
CA PHE A 131 -3.39 0.53 8.09
C PHE A 131 -2.48 0.03 6.96
N ALA A 132 -2.27 -1.30 6.86
CA ALA A 132 -1.52 -1.87 5.74
C ALA A 132 -2.18 -1.56 4.39
N HIS A 133 -3.52 -1.63 4.32
CA HIS A 133 -4.26 -1.22 3.13
C HIS A 133 -4.07 0.26 2.83
N ALA A 134 -4.24 1.15 3.81
CA ALA A 134 -4.03 2.58 3.61
C ALA A 134 -2.65 2.88 2.99
N VAL A 135 -1.58 2.26 3.50
CA VAL A 135 -0.22 2.40 2.95
C VAL A 135 -0.10 1.89 1.52
N VAL A 136 -0.57 0.66 1.23
CA VAL A 136 -0.45 0.09 -0.12
C VAL A 136 -1.29 0.88 -1.12
N LYS A 137 -2.50 1.31 -0.73
CA LYS A 137 -3.38 2.13 -1.58
C LYS A 137 -2.78 3.50 -1.88
N MET A 138 -2.14 4.15 -0.92
CA MET A 138 -1.43 5.43 -1.14
C MET A 138 -0.41 5.32 -2.29
N ILE A 139 0.31 4.20 -2.35
CA ILE A 139 1.33 3.96 -3.37
C ILE A 139 0.72 3.49 -4.69
N GLN A 140 -0.30 2.61 -4.66
CA GLN A 140 -1.04 2.22 -5.86
C GLN A 140 -1.66 3.42 -6.60
N ASP A 141 -2.10 4.42 -5.84
CA ASP A 141 -2.73 5.63 -6.35
C ASP A 141 -1.76 6.55 -7.12
N ILE A 142 -0.44 6.46 -6.85
CA ILE A 142 0.56 7.21 -7.63
C ILE A 142 0.48 6.78 -9.11
N PRO A 143 0.46 7.70 -10.09
CA PRO A 143 0.51 7.34 -11.51
C PRO A 143 1.76 6.54 -11.88
N TYR A 144 1.59 5.47 -12.65
CA TYR A 144 2.70 4.61 -13.10
C TYR A 144 3.64 5.32 -14.08
N GLN A 145 4.94 5.09 -13.92
CA GLN A 145 5.96 5.52 -14.87
C GLN A 145 7.02 4.43 -15.05
N TYR A 146 7.47 4.22 -16.28
CA TYR A 146 8.59 3.33 -16.56
C TYR A 146 9.89 3.90 -15.99
N ILE A 147 10.64 3.09 -15.24
CA ILE A 147 11.95 3.46 -14.75
C ILE A 147 13.00 2.68 -15.55
N LEU A 148 13.82 3.39 -16.33
CA LEU A 148 14.73 2.76 -17.28
C LEU A 148 16.18 3.01 -16.91
N SER A 149 17.00 1.97 -17.05
CA SER A 149 18.48 2.10 -16.93
C SER A 149 19.07 3.02 -17.99
N GLU A 150 18.47 3.03 -19.17
CA GLU A 150 18.89 3.86 -20.30
C GLU A 150 18.03 5.12 -20.42
N ALA A 151 18.40 6.03 -21.31
CA ALA A 151 17.57 7.17 -21.67
C ALA A 151 16.19 6.73 -22.19
N CYS A 152 15.16 7.52 -21.91
CA CYS A 152 13.83 7.27 -22.44
C CYS A 152 13.84 7.33 -23.97
N THR A 153 13.22 6.34 -24.61
CA THR A 153 12.95 6.33 -26.05
C THR A 153 11.47 6.62 -26.31
N SER A 154 11.11 6.88 -27.56
CA SER A 154 9.72 7.09 -27.98
C SER A 154 8.86 5.82 -27.98
N ASP A 155 9.43 4.66 -27.60
CA ASP A 155 8.77 3.36 -27.72
C ASP A 155 7.75 3.09 -26.60
N TYR A 156 7.77 3.90 -25.54
CA TYR A 156 6.88 3.81 -24.38
C TYR A 156 5.71 4.78 -24.55
N SER A 157 4.59 4.30 -25.10
CA SER A 157 3.45 5.13 -25.51
C SER A 157 2.27 5.14 -24.53
N ASP A 158 2.23 4.17 -23.61
CA ASP A 158 1.16 3.96 -22.64
C ASP A 158 1.41 4.68 -21.31
N HIS A 159 2.67 4.81 -20.89
CA HIS A 159 3.05 5.53 -19.68
C HIS A 159 4.31 6.40 -19.87
N PRO A 160 4.43 7.53 -19.15
CA PRO A 160 5.66 8.32 -19.14
C PRO A 160 6.88 7.51 -18.66
N CYS A 161 8.06 7.95 -19.05
CA CYS A 161 9.33 7.32 -18.68
C CYS A 161 10.21 8.24 -17.84
N TYR A 162 10.97 7.64 -16.92
CA TYR A 162 12.08 8.24 -16.21
C TYR A 162 13.37 7.43 -16.43
N GLY A 163 14.20 7.91 -17.36
CA GLY A 163 15.40 7.21 -17.82
C GLY A 163 16.66 7.54 -17.04
N ASN A 164 17.75 6.87 -17.41
CA ASN A 164 19.08 6.96 -16.81
C ASN A 164 19.09 6.65 -15.31
N GLN A 165 18.22 5.72 -14.88
CA GLN A 165 18.10 5.30 -13.49
C GLN A 165 18.86 3.99 -13.31
N ARG A 166 19.97 4.00 -12.56
CA ARG A 166 20.73 2.77 -12.32
C ARG A 166 19.84 1.63 -11.84
N TYR A 167 20.00 0.46 -12.46
CA TYR A 167 19.17 -0.74 -12.30
C TYR A 167 17.74 -0.63 -12.82
N GLY A 168 17.31 0.51 -13.34
CA GLY A 168 15.91 0.73 -13.75
C GLY A 168 14.99 0.85 -12.55
N ILE A 169 15.46 1.46 -11.45
CA ILE A 169 14.67 1.64 -10.23
C ILE A 169 14.92 3.03 -9.62
N THR A 170 13.92 3.56 -8.93
CA THR A 170 14.07 4.69 -8.00
C THR A 170 14.13 4.18 -6.56
N SER A 171 15.08 4.70 -5.79
CA SER A 171 15.15 4.41 -4.34
C SER A 171 13.90 4.95 -3.61
N PRO A 172 13.53 4.44 -2.43
CA PRO A 172 12.39 4.95 -1.66
C PRO A 172 12.33 6.48 -1.53
N VAL A 173 13.45 7.13 -1.25
CA VAL A 173 13.54 8.60 -1.10
C VAL A 173 13.44 9.29 -2.46
N GLU A 174 14.06 8.76 -3.52
CA GLU A 174 13.88 9.30 -4.87
C GLU A 174 12.41 9.19 -5.32
N PHE A 175 11.75 8.08 -5.02
CA PHE A 175 10.36 7.88 -5.38
C PHE A 175 9.44 8.82 -4.59
N LEU A 176 9.64 8.95 -3.27
CA LEU A 176 8.87 9.88 -2.43
C LEU A 176 9.03 11.34 -2.86
N TYR A 177 10.22 11.74 -3.35
CA TYR A 177 10.49 13.09 -3.84
C TYR A 177 9.94 13.36 -5.25
N THR A 178 9.97 12.36 -6.13
CA THR A 178 9.63 12.57 -7.55
C THR A 178 8.22 12.10 -7.93
N LEU A 179 7.63 11.21 -7.14
CA LEU A 179 6.44 10.42 -7.45
C LEU A 179 6.55 9.63 -8.77
N LYS A 180 7.78 9.26 -9.16
CA LYS A 180 8.07 8.45 -10.35
C LYS A 180 8.50 7.05 -9.94
N GLY A 181 7.67 6.05 -10.21
CA GLY A 181 7.96 4.68 -9.83
C GLY A 181 7.18 3.65 -10.63
N ASP A 182 7.88 2.57 -10.99
CA ASP A 182 7.39 1.35 -11.58
C ASP A 182 7.16 0.26 -10.52
N CYS A 183 6.99 -1.00 -10.96
CA CYS A 183 6.57 -2.11 -10.10
C CYS A 183 7.53 -2.37 -8.91
N ASP A 184 8.85 -2.34 -9.13
CA ASP A 184 9.81 -2.60 -8.07
C ASP A 184 10.08 -1.35 -7.20
N SER A 185 10.17 -0.16 -7.79
CA SER A 185 10.24 1.12 -7.05
C SER A 185 9.11 1.24 -6.02
N ARG A 186 7.87 0.90 -6.43
CA ARG A 186 6.69 0.88 -5.56
C ARG A 186 6.79 -0.16 -4.47
N THR A 187 7.12 -1.39 -4.85
CA THR A 187 7.16 -2.52 -3.91
C THR A 187 8.25 -2.33 -2.86
N VAL A 188 9.41 -1.78 -3.22
CA VAL A 188 10.51 -1.49 -2.29
C VAL A 188 10.16 -0.35 -1.34
N LEU A 189 9.48 0.70 -1.80
CA LEU A 189 8.97 1.77 -0.92
C LEU A 189 7.94 1.23 0.07
N ILE A 190 6.96 0.45 -0.39
CA ILE A 190 5.95 -0.19 0.47
C ILE A 190 6.63 -1.09 1.50
N TYR A 191 7.59 -1.91 1.08
CA TYR A 191 8.40 -2.72 1.98
C TYR A 191 9.04 -1.85 3.07
N ALA A 192 9.74 -0.77 2.70
CA ALA A 192 10.43 0.10 3.66
C ALA A 192 9.46 0.74 4.67
N ILE A 193 8.30 1.23 4.22
CA ILE A 193 7.27 1.82 5.10
C ILE A 193 6.69 0.77 6.04
N LEU A 194 6.20 -0.36 5.52
CA LEU A 194 5.56 -1.39 6.34
C LEU A 194 6.55 -2.00 7.35
N ARG A 195 7.82 -2.17 6.97
CA ARG A 195 8.89 -2.57 7.90
C ARG A 195 9.06 -1.60 9.06
N HIS A 196 8.97 -0.28 8.81
CA HIS A 196 9.03 0.72 9.88
C HIS A 196 7.93 0.50 10.92
N PHE A 197 6.74 0.10 10.48
CA PHE A 197 5.58 -0.16 11.33
C PHE A 197 5.49 -1.61 11.86
N ASN A 198 6.61 -2.35 11.86
CA ASN A 198 6.72 -3.72 12.38
C ASN A 198 5.83 -4.75 11.66
N TYR A 199 5.47 -4.49 10.41
CA TYR A 199 4.93 -5.52 9.54
C TYR A 199 6.06 -6.43 9.04
N ASP A 200 5.68 -7.59 8.50
CA ASP A 200 6.58 -8.51 7.82
C ASP A 200 6.29 -8.62 6.30
N PRO A 201 6.61 -7.56 5.53
CA PRO A 201 6.50 -7.57 4.08
C PRO A 201 7.62 -8.40 3.43
N VAL A 202 7.28 -8.98 2.29
CA VAL A 202 8.17 -9.74 1.42
C VAL A 202 8.07 -9.16 0.01
N VAL A 203 9.21 -8.89 -0.63
CA VAL A 203 9.28 -8.48 -2.04
C VAL A 203 9.39 -9.72 -2.90
N LEU A 204 8.42 -9.89 -3.80
CA LEU A 204 8.41 -10.91 -4.83
C LEU A 204 8.86 -10.31 -6.16
N ILE A 205 9.59 -11.09 -6.93
CA ILE A 205 9.97 -10.75 -8.30
C ILE A 205 9.74 -11.92 -9.23
N SER A 206 9.52 -11.63 -10.51
CA SER A 206 9.46 -12.63 -11.55
C SER A 206 10.25 -12.19 -12.77
N LYS A 207 11.23 -13.00 -13.16
CA LYS A 207 11.93 -12.80 -14.42
C LYS A 207 11.03 -13.10 -15.63
N GLU A 208 10.14 -14.07 -15.49
CA GLU A 208 9.20 -14.49 -16.53
C GLU A 208 8.18 -13.39 -16.82
N TYR A 209 7.53 -12.87 -15.76
CA TYR A 209 6.54 -11.81 -15.90
C TYR A 209 7.13 -10.41 -15.97
N ARG A 210 8.45 -10.26 -15.76
CA ARG A 210 9.17 -8.98 -15.68
C ARG A 210 8.50 -8.01 -14.71
N HIS A 211 8.16 -8.52 -13.53
CA HIS A 211 7.29 -7.81 -12.60
C HIS A 211 7.72 -8.01 -11.14
N SER A 212 7.34 -7.07 -10.29
CA SER A 212 7.53 -7.13 -8.83
C SER A 212 6.20 -6.88 -8.10
N MET A 213 5.98 -7.63 -7.02
CA MET A 213 4.82 -7.51 -6.15
C MET A 213 5.22 -7.65 -4.69
N LEU A 214 4.33 -7.22 -3.79
CA LEU A 214 4.47 -7.48 -2.37
C LEU A 214 3.84 -8.85 -2.03
N ALA A 215 4.32 -9.49 -0.98
CA ALA A 215 3.53 -10.42 -0.20
C ALA A 215 3.57 -10.01 1.28
N LEU A 216 2.45 -10.13 1.98
CA LEU A 216 2.34 -9.63 3.35
C LEU A 216 1.65 -10.62 4.28
N ASN A 217 2.22 -10.80 5.48
CA ASN A 217 1.56 -11.51 6.57
C ASN A 217 0.52 -10.61 7.24
N ILE A 218 -0.72 -10.70 6.75
CA ILE A 218 -1.90 -10.03 7.28
C ILE A 218 -3.12 -10.95 7.19
N PRO A 219 -4.17 -10.72 8.01
CA PRO A 219 -5.45 -11.37 7.84
C PRO A 219 -6.08 -11.01 6.48
N ALA A 220 -6.05 -11.94 5.52
CA ALA A 220 -6.65 -11.81 4.21
C ALA A 220 -7.16 -13.16 3.67
N ALA A 221 -7.77 -13.15 2.50
CA ALA A 221 -8.22 -14.33 1.77
C ALA A 221 -7.58 -14.35 0.38
N GLY A 222 -7.65 -15.48 -0.33
CA GLY A 222 -7.09 -15.60 -1.68
C GLY A 222 -5.71 -16.23 -1.72
N GLU A 223 -4.91 -15.83 -2.70
CA GLU A 223 -3.62 -16.44 -3.02
C GLU A 223 -2.50 -16.00 -2.07
N TYR A 224 -1.75 -16.96 -1.55
CA TYR A 224 -0.61 -16.73 -0.65
C TYR A 224 0.58 -17.64 -0.97
N LEU A 225 1.74 -17.27 -0.42
CA LEU A 225 2.91 -18.13 -0.21
C LEU A 225 2.96 -18.57 1.25
N THR A 226 3.51 -19.77 1.50
CA THR A 226 3.79 -20.23 2.86
C THR A 226 5.28 -20.09 3.14
N ILE A 227 5.65 -19.28 4.14
CA ILE A 227 7.04 -19.06 4.56
C ILE A 227 7.10 -19.40 6.05
N ALA A 228 7.94 -20.38 6.40
CA ALA A 228 8.08 -20.86 7.79
C ALA A 228 6.74 -21.24 8.49
N GLY A 229 5.76 -21.73 7.73
CA GLY A 229 4.43 -22.12 8.24
C GLY A 229 3.39 -20.99 8.25
N GLU A 230 3.81 -19.75 8.01
CA GLU A 230 2.97 -18.56 8.00
C GLU A 230 2.52 -18.18 6.58
N LYS A 231 1.36 -17.56 6.46
CA LYS A 231 0.78 -17.14 5.16
C LYS A 231 1.15 -15.70 4.82
N TYR A 232 1.69 -15.52 3.62
CA TYR A 232 2.00 -14.21 3.04
C TYR A 232 1.18 -14.03 1.76
N TYR A 233 0.18 -13.15 1.83
CA TYR A 233 -0.77 -12.96 0.73
C TYR A 233 -0.16 -12.07 -0.34
N PHE A 234 -0.27 -12.49 -1.61
CA PHE A 234 0.18 -11.71 -2.75
C PHE A 234 -0.55 -10.37 -2.80
N TRP A 235 0.14 -9.29 -3.14
CA TRP A 235 -0.46 -7.98 -3.26
C TRP A 235 0.21 -7.20 -4.38
N GLU A 236 -0.51 -7.08 -5.50
CA GLU A 236 -0.11 -6.24 -6.62
C GLU A 236 -0.08 -4.76 -6.20
N THR A 237 0.99 -4.04 -6.51
CA THR A 237 1.28 -2.68 -6.01
C THR A 237 1.22 -1.61 -7.10
N THR A 238 1.08 -2.02 -8.36
CA THR A 238 1.32 -1.16 -9.53
C THR A 238 0.14 -0.27 -9.89
N ALA A 239 -1.09 -0.77 -9.73
CA ALA A 239 -2.30 -0.06 -10.10
C ALA A 239 -3.30 -0.04 -8.95
N THR A 240 -4.27 0.87 -9.01
CA THR A 240 -5.38 0.93 -8.06
C THR A 240 -6.30 -0.29 -8.20
N GLY A 241 -7.02 -0.60 -7.12
CA GLY A 241 -8.03 -1.67 -7.11
C GLY A 241 -7.50 -3.08 -6.79
N TRP A 242 -6.19 -3.30 -6.72
CA TRP A 242 -5.67 -4.61 -6.31
C TRP A 242 -5.69 -4.80 -4.79
N GLU A 243 -6.32 -5.89 -4.37
CA GLU A 243 -6.48 -6.30 -2.97
C GLU A 243 -5.50 -7.43 -2.61
N PRO A 244 -5.16 -7.62 -1.32
CA PRO A 244 -4.33 -8.74 -0.91
C PRO A 244 -5.01 -10.07 -1.22
N GLY A 245 -4.22 -11.02 -1.67
CA GLY A 245 -4.64 -12.34 -2.14
C GLY A 245 -5.07 -12.39 -3.60
N ILE A 246 -4.96 -11.30 -4.35
CA ILE A 246 -5.26 -11.26 -5.79
C ILE A 246 -3.96 -11.19 -6.58
N ILE A 247 -3.79 -12.13 -7.51
CA ILE A 247 -2.71 -12.11 -8.51
C ILE A 247 -3.32 -11.66 -9.84
N PRO A 248 -2.69 -10.74 -10.58
CA PRO A 248 -3.18 -10.33 -11.90
C PRO A 248 -3.33 -11.52 -12.87
N PRO A 249 -4.36 -11.51 -13.74
CA PRO A 249 -4.51 -12.52 -14.77
C PRO A 249 -3.25 -12.63 -15.64
N GLY A 250 -2.85 -13.87 -15.96
CA GLY A 250 -1.64 -14.13 -16.73
C GLY A 250 -0.34 -14.15 -15.92
N MET A 251 -0.42 -13.90 -14.60
CA MET A 251 0.71 -13.98 -13.66
C MET A 251 0.50 -15.00 -12.53
N ASP A 252 -0.53 -15.83 -12.62
CA ASP A 252 -1.04 -16.71 -11.54
C ASP A 252 -0.20 -17.96 -11.29
N ASN A 253 0.68 -18.36 -12.23
CA ASN A 253 1.61 -19.47 -11.98
C ASN A 253 2.70 -19.06 -10.98
N LYS A 254 2.47 -19.40 -9.71
CA LYS A 254 3.34 -19.14 -8.56
C LYS A 254 4.77 -19.66 -8.68
N LYS A 255 5.04 -20.63 -9.57
CA LYS A 255 6.39 -21.17 -9.77
C LYS A 255 7.36 -20.18 -10.40
N TYR A 256 6.85 -19.11 -11.01
CA TYR A 256 7.66 -18.04 -11.60
C TYR A 256 7.87 -16.86 -10.67
N TRP A 257 7.37 -16.93 -9.43
CA TRP A 257 7.54 -15.90 -8.41
C TRP A 257 8.59 -16.33 -7.40
N ASP A 258 9.64 -15.55 -7.29
CA ASP A 258 10.73 -15.76 -6.35
C ASP A 258 10.69 -14.71 -5.23
N ILE A 259 11.16 -15.09 -4.04
CA ILE A 259 11.36 -14.16 -2.93
C ILE A 259 12.70 -13.45 -3.14
N ALA A 260 12.66 -12.15 -3.43
CA ALA A 260 13.86 -11.31 -3.55
C ALA A 260 14.31 -10.79 -2.18
N LEU A 261 13.37 -10.23 -1.41
CA LEU A 261 13.66 -9.61 -0.13
C LEU A 261 12.61 -10.04 0.90
N LYS A 262 13.07 -10.43 2.06
CA LYS A 262 12.27 -10.68 3.25
C LYS A 262 13.09 -10.26 4.46
N HIS A 263 12.44 -10.11 5.60
CA HIS A 263 13.16 -9.97 6.85
C HIS A 263 13.91 -11.26 7.19
N GLU A 264 15.16 -11.11 7.62
CA GLU A 264 15.91 -12.17 8.29
C GLU A 264 15.79 -11.93 9.78
N LEU A 265 15.21 -12.91 10.49
CA LEU A 265 15.16 -12.97 11.96
C LEU A 265 16.56 -13.27 12.53
#